data_AF-A0A7D3X154-F1
#
_entry.id   AF-A0A7D3X154-F1
#
_cell.length_a   1.000
_cell.length_b   1.000
_cell.length_c   1.000
_cell.angle_alpha   90.00
_cell.angle_beta   90.00
_cell.angle_gamma   90.00
#
_symmetry.space_group_name_H-M   'P 1'
#
loop_
_entity.id
_entity.type
_entity.pdbx_description
1 polymer ?
#
loop_
_entity_poly.entity_id
_entity_poly.type
_entity_poly.pdbx_seq_one_letter_code
_entity_poly.pdbx_strand_id
1 'polypeptide(L)' 'MPQGDKSKYTDKQKRQAEHIEEGYEKKGVSDKEAEARAWATVNKQDGGGKKPGGSGRK' A
#
# COMPACT_ATOMS: atom_id res chain seq x y z
N MET A 1 3.19 -4.14 -8.67
CA MET A 1 2.01 -3.75 -7.88
C MET A 1 1.36 -5.00 -7.32
N PRO A 2 0.82 -5.02 -6.08
CA PRO A 2 0.03 -6.16 -5.63
C PRO A 2 -1.12 -6.33 -6.63
N GLN A 3 -1.20 -7.49 -7.29
CA GLN A 3 -2.24 -7.82 -8.28
C GLN A 3 -3.65 -7.98 -7.65
N GLY A 4 -3.87 -7.39 -6.48
CA GLY A 4 -5.10 -7.51 -5.71
C GLY A 4 -5.97 -6.27 -5.85
N ASP A 5 -7.28 -6.49 -5.84
CA ASP A 5 -8.27 -5.42 -5.80
C ASP A 5 -8.04 -4.51 -4.58
N LYS A 6 -7.71 -3.24 -4.84
CA LYS A 6 -7.52 -2.20 -3.80
C LYS A 6 -8.81 -1.97 -2.99
N SER A 7 -9.97 -2.48 -3.44
CA SER A 7 -11.23 -2.48 -2.68
C SER A 7 -11.11 -3.20 -1.33
N LYS A 8 -10.18 -4.15 -1.20
CA LYS A 8 -9.92 -4.91 0.03
C LYS A 8 -9.05 -4.18 1.04
N TYR A 9 -8.62 -2.96 0.74
CA TYR A 9 -7.83 -2.14 1.64
C TYR A 9 -8.70 -1.09 2.33
N THR A 10 -8.41 -0.87 3.60
CA THR A 10 -9.05 0.17 4.39
C THR A 10 -8.56 1.55 3.96
N ASP A 11 -9.34 2.59 4.25
CA ASP A 11 -8.94 3.97 3.92
C ASP A 11 -7.76 4.43 4.79
N LYS A 12 -7.50 3.76 5.92
CA LYS A 12 -6.26 3.95 6.69
C LYS A 12 -5.05 3.41 5.94
N GLN A 13 -5.14 2.22 5.34
CA GLN A 13 -4.06 1.63 4.55
C GLN A 13 -3.74 2.45 3.30
N LYS A 14 -4.76 2.98 2.63
CA LYS A 14 -4.59 3.87 1.46
C LYS A 14 -3.82 5.14 1.82
N ARG A 15 -4.27 5.86 2.85
CA ARG A 15 -3.58 7.08 3.34
C ARG A 15 -2.14 6.80 3.78
N GLN A 16 -1.90 5.63 4.38
CA GLN A 16 -0.55 5.24 4.78
C GLN A 16 0.34 4.97 3.57
N ALA A 17 -0.18 4.31 2.52
CA ALA A 17 0.54 4.12 1.27
C ALA A 17 0.87 5.47 0.62
N GLU A 18 -0.11 6.37 0.49
CA GLU A 18 0.06 7.72 -0.08
C GLU A 18 1.16 8.52 0.64
N HIS A 19 1.19 8.51 1.98
CA HIS A 19 2.22 9.21 2.75
C HIS A 19 3.63 8.59 2.55
N ILE A 20 3.72 7.27 2.36
CA ILE A 20 5.00 6.61 2.11
C ILE A 20 5.48 6.88 0.68
N GLU A 21 4.56 6.85 -0.28
CA GLU A 21 4.78 7.17 -1.69
C GLU A 21 5.33 8.59 -1.83
N GLU A 22 4.67 9.59 -1.24
CA GLU A 22 5.13 10.99 -1.23
C GLU A 22 6.56 11.11 -0.67
N GLY A 23 6.89 10.31 0.34
CA GLY A 23 8.25 10.24 0.91
C GLY A 23 9.30 9.66 -0.04
N TYR A 24 8.92 8.77 -0.96
CA TYR A 24 9.79 8.23 -2.00
C TYR A 24 9.89 9.16 -3.21
N GLU A 25 8.79 9.80 -3.62
CA GLU A 25 8.79 10.82 -4.67
C GLU A 25 9.69 12.00 -4.30
N LYS A 26 9.61 12.48 -3.05
CA LYS A 26 10.52 13.50 -2.52
C LYS A 26 12.00 13.09 -2.53
N LYS A 27 12.29 11.78 -2.57
CA LYS A 27 13.65 11.23 -2.71
C LYS A 27 14.06 11.02 -4.18
N GLY A 28 13.23 11.43 -5.13
CA GLY A 28 13.48 11.30 -6.57
C GLY A 28 13.14 9.93 -7.15
N VAL A 29 12.39 9.09 -6.43
CA VAL A 29 11.88 7.82 -6.98
C VAL A 29 10.69 8.12 -7.89
N SER A 30 10.63 7.48 -9.06
CA SER A 30 9.48 7.63 -9.96
C SER A 30 8.17 7.17 -9.30
N ASP A 31 7.06 7.85 -9.59
CA ASP A 31 5.74 7.62 -8.97
C ASP A 31 5.35 6.13 -8.97
N LYS A 32 5.52 5.44 -10.09
CA LYS A 32 5.20 4.00 -10.22
C LYS A 32 5.99 3.14 -9.24
N GLU A 33 7.26 3.48 -9.00
CA GLU A 33 8.11 2.74 -8.08
C GLU A 33 7.90 3.18 -6.62
N ALA A 34 7.61 4.46 -6.39
CA ALA A 34 7.22 5.00 -5.10
C ALA A 34 5.92 4.34 -4.60
N GLU A 35 4.89 4.29 -5.44
CA GLU A 35 3.62 3.62 -5.17
C GLU A 35 3.85 2.12 -4.89
N ALA A 36 4.65 1.44 -5.72
CA ALA A 36 4.93 0.02 -5.52
C ALA A 36 5.62 -0.26 -4.17
N ARG A 37 6.62 0.55 -3.80
CA ARG A 37 7.34 0.47 -2.52
C ARG A 37 6.42 0.80 -1.33
N ALA A 38 5.55 1.79 -1.49
CA ALA A 38 4.58 2.18 -0.48
C ALA A 38 3.59 1.04 -0.17
N TRP A 39 2.95 0.48 -1.18
CA TRP A 39 2.03 -0.64 -1.01
C TRP A 39 2.71 -1.91 -0.50
N ALA A 40 3.95 -2.17 -0.91
CA ALA A 40 4.75 -3.27 -0.35
C ALA A 40 5.00 -3.08 1.16
N THR A 41 5.28 -1.84 1.59
CA THR A 41 5.48 -1.52 3.00
C THR A 41 4.21 -1.72 3.82
N VAL A 42 3.06 -1.21 3.34
CA VAL A 42 1.76 -1.43 4.00
C VAL A 42 1.42 -2.91 4.08
N ASN A 43 1.61 -3.66 3.00
CA ASN A 43 1.37 -5.11 2.97
C ASN A 43 2.25 -5.88 3.93
N LYS A 44 3.52 -5.49 4.07
CA LYS A 44 4.45 -6.11 5.01
C LYS A 44 4.04 -5.88 6.47
N GLN A 45 3.49 -4.70 6.78
CA GLN A 45 3.04 -4.38 8.13
C GLN A 45 1.72 -5.04 8.48
N ASP A 46 0.78 -5.08 7.54
CA ASP A 46 -0.60 -5.48 7.80
C ASP A 46 -0.95 -6.90 7.32
N GLY A 47 -0.04 -7.57 6.64
CA GLY A 47 -0.28 -8.88 6.01
C GLY A 47 -1.20 -8.83 4.78
N GLY A 48 -1.59 -7.63 4.33
CA GLY A 48 -2.46 -7.41 3.17
C GLY A 48 -3.68 -6.53 3.47
N GLY A 49 -4.67 -6.56 2.58
CA GLY A 49 -5.91 -5.78 2.73
C GLY A 49 -6.70 -6.16 3.98
N LYS A 50 -7.06 -5.15 4.79
CA LYS A 50 -7.78 -5.34 6.07
C LYS A 50 -9.31 -5.34 5.95
N LYS A 51 -9.90 -5.22 4.76
CA LYS A 51 -11.37 -5.36 4.58
C LYS A 51 -11.77 -6.84 4.41
N PRO A 52 -13.07 -7.18 4.53
CA PRO A 52 -13.55 -8.54 4.31
C PRO A 52 -13.12 -9.13 2.96
N GLY A 53 -12.54 -10.33 3.00
CA GLY A 53 -11.96 -11.00 1.84
C GLY A 53 -10.57 -10.52 1.42
N GLY A 54 -9.87 -9.75 2.27
CA GLY A 54 -8.46 -9.39 2.10
C GLY A 54 -7.51 -10.25 2.93
N SER A 55 -6.28 -10.41 2.47
CA SER A 55 -5.28 -11.32 3.04
C SER A 55 -4.75 -10.92 4.43
N GLY A 56 -4.98 -9.68 4.87
CA GLY A 56 -4.57 -9.18 6.20
C GLY A 56 -5.50 -9.62 7.34
N ARG A 57 -6.57 -10.35 7.02
CA ARG A 57 -7.45 -11.02 7.98
C ARG A 57 -7.29 -12.54 7.79
N LYS A 58 -6.36 -13.15 8.52
CA LYS A 58 -6.40 -14.59 8.82
C LYS A 58 -7.14 -14.81 10.13
#